data_AF-A0AA85EUJ8-F1
#
_entry.id   AF-A0AA85EUJ8-F1
#
_cell.length_a   1.000
_cell.length_b   1.000
_cell.length_c   1.000
_cell.angle_alpha   90.00
_cell.angle_beta   90.00
_cell.angle_gamma   90.00
#
_symmetry.space_group_name_H-M   'P 1'
#
loop_
_entity.id
_entity.type
_entity.pdbx_description
1 polymer ?
#
loop_
_entity_poly.entity_id
_entity_poly.type
_entity_poly.pdbx_seq_one_letter_code
_entity_poly.pdbx_strand_id
1 'polypeptide(L)'
;MSEEDRIKLVNDHFLFRNDDNVLRDAGGYIDWPTGRGIFINKQKNFLVWINEEDHIRVISMQKGGDLIAVYKRLAGAIQELSKSLKFAFNDRLGFITFCPSNLGTTLRASVHAKIPMLASLPNFKEICEKHGIQPRGTHGEHTESVGGIYDLSNKRRLGLTELDAVTEMHSGVRALLELEVMLQEYNKGAPEGVMPVEPLTYLAKLLEGASIEKCYTRKYLTPEIIKKYDGKRTTHGATLAHMIRNGAYNNRSICPRTGEAECYSTFIDYLDPLICDYHGVKDSAFKHPAPTFGDLSKLPFGDLDPTGEFIVSTRVRVGRSVEGFLFPTIMSKTDRIKLEQVISGALKGLTGEHTGTYYPLTDMKEEDRKQLVEDHFLFKNDDPVLRDAGGYRDWPVGRGIFHNNSKTFLVWVCEEDHMRIISMQQGGNLAAVYKRLIEGINAIGKSMKFAHSDKYGYITCCPSNLGTSMRASVLLKIPKLSSQPKKLDEICAKYMLQARGLYGEHTESPDGTYDISNKRRLGLTELQAAHEMAEGVAKIIEIEKGL
;
A
#
# COMPACT_ATOMS: atom_id res chain seq x y z
N MET A 1 -8.11 -4.42 -50.07
CA MET A 1 -9.26 -4.19 -49.16
C MET A 1 -9.67 -2.74 -49.32
N SER A 2 -10.97 -2.43 -49.41
CA SER A 2 -11.42 -1.03 -49.46
C SER A 2 -11.15 -0.34 -48.12
N GLU A 3 -11.09 0.98 -48.11
CA GLU A 3 -10.91 1.74 -46.87
C GLU A 3 -12.11 1.62 -45.92
N GLU A 4 -13.32 1.58 -46.48
CA GLU A 4 -14.56 1.37 -45.71
C GLU A 4 -14.57 0.02 -44.99
N ASP A 5 -14.23 -1.06 -45.70
CA ASP A 5 -14.13 -2.40 -45.11
C ASP A 5 -13.07 -2.44 -44.01
N ARG A 6 -11.92 -1.77 -44.24
CA ARG A 6 -10.82 -1.69 -43.27
C ARG A 6 -11.30 -1.05 -41.97
N ILE A 7 -11.93 0.14 -42.06
CA ILE A 7 -12.44 0.86 -40.89
C ILE A 7 -13.47 0.00 -40.14
N LYS A 8 -14.40 -0.61 -40.89
CA LYS A 8 -15.42 -1.47 -40.30
C LYS A 8 -14.82 -2.66 -39.56
N LEU A 9 -13.86 -3.37 -40.16
CA LEU A 9 -13.24 -4.55 -39.55
C LEU A 9 -12.36 -4.19 -38.35
N VAL A 10 -11.71 -3.03 -38.34
CA VAL A 10 -11.00 -2.51 -37.16
C VAL A 10 -11.99 -2.23 -36.03
N ASN A 11 -13.11 -1.57 -36.32
CA ASN A 11 -14.15 -1.26 -35.32
C ASN A 11 -14.83 -2.53 -34.78
N ASP A 12 -14.98 -3.57 -35.61
CA ASP A 12 -15.50 -4.88 -35.21
C ASP A 12 -14.46 -5.74 -34.46
N HIS A 13 -13.24 -5.22 -34.23
CA HIS A 13 -12.09 -5.93 -33.64
C HIS A 13 -11.62 -7.18 -34.42
N PHE A 14 -11.81 -7.19 -35.74
CA PHE A 14 -11.41 -8.28 -36.63
C PHE A 14 -10.12 -8.02 -37.42
N LEU A 15 -9.66 -6.77 -37.51
CA LEU A 15 -8.50 -6.38 -38.30
C LEU A 15 -7.46 -5.62 -37.45
N PHE A 16 -6.20 -5.97 -37.67
CA PHE A 16 -5.03 -5.30 -37.10
C PHE A 16 -4.70 -3.99 -37.80
N ARG A 17 -3.89 -3.16 -37.16
CA ARG A 17 -3.48 -1.83 -37.65
C ARG A 17 -1.96 -1.76 -37.79
N ASN A 18 -1.47 -0.73 -38.48
CA ASN A 18 -0.05 -0.44 -38.70
C ASN A 18 0.50 0.70 -37.82
N ASP A 19 -0.10 0.90 -36.65
CA ASP A 19 0.18 1.99 -35.71
C ASP A 19 1.09 1.58 -34.54
N ASP A 20 1.53 0.33 -34.47
CA ASP A 20 2.49 -0.13 -33.47
C ASP A 20 3.93 0.23 -33.87
N ASN A 21 4.54 1.17 -33.15
CA ASN A 21 5.92 1.59 -33.40
C ASN A 21 6.94 0.51 -33.00
N VAL A 22 6.67 -0.31 -31.97
CA VAL A 22 7.58 -1.39 -31.56
C VAL A 22 7.67 -2.43 -32.67
N LEU A 23 6.53 -2.81 -33.24
CA LEU A 23 6.49 -3.74 -34.36
C LEU A 23 7.10 -3.13 -35.63
N ARG A 24 6.85 -1.85 -35.90
CA ARG A 24 7.44 -1.13 -37.04
C ARG A 24 8.96 -1.12 -36.98
N ASP A 25 9.52 -0.71 -35.85
CA ASP A 25 10.97 -0.56 -35.66
C ASP A 25 11.67 -1.92 -35.62
N ALA A 26 10.94 -2.99 -35.28
CA ALA A 26 11.40 -4.38 -35.40
C ALA A 26 11.22 -4.97 -36.82
N GLY A 27 10.78 -4.17 -37.81
CA GLY A 27 10.69 -4.57 -39.21
C GLY A 27 9.35 -5.22 -39.63
N GLY A 28 8.35 -5.25 -38.76
CA GLY A 28 7.07 -5.95 -39.00
C GLY A 28 6.22 -5.37 -40.13
N TYR A 29 6.49 -4.14 -40.58
CA TYR A 29 5.73 -3.46 -41.65
C TYR A 29 6.49 -3.24 -42.95
N ILE A 30 7.63 -3.91 -43.15
CA ILE A 30 8.32 -3.91 -44.45
C ILE A 30 7.35 -4.41 -45.55
N ASP A 31 7.32 -3.69 -46.67
CA ASP A 31 6.47 -3.95 -47.84
C ASP A 31 4.94 -3.93 -47.56
N TRP A 32 4.49 -3.21 -46.54
CA TRP A 32 3.07 -3.06 -46.22
C TRP A 32 2.26 -2.46 -47.40
N PRO A 33 1.06 -2.99 -47.75
CA PRO A 33 0.31 -4.08 -47.11
C PRO A 33 0.49 -5.46 -47.78
N THR A 34 1.50 -5.64 -48.62
CA THR A 34 1.66 -6.87 -49.42
C THR A 34 1.95 -8.09 -48.54
N GLY A 35 1.50 -9.28 -48.98
CA GLY A 35 1.68 -10.55 -48.25
C GLY A 35 0.85 -10.69 -46.97
N ARG A 36 -0.06 -9.74 -46.69
CA ARG A 36 -0.84 -9.67 -45.45
C ARG A 36 -2.33 -9.77 -45.73
N GLY A 37 -3.08 -10.32 -44.78
CA GLY A 37 -4.52 -10.46 -44.93
C GLY A 37 -5.19 -11.03 -43.70
N ILE A 38 -6.52 -11.10 -43.78
CA ILE A 38 -7.35 -11.73 -42.76
C ILE A 38 -8.24 -12.79 -43.40
N PHE A 39 -8.46 -13.88 -42.66
CA PHE A 39 -9.52 -14.85 -42.92
C PHE A 39 -10.57 -14.72 -41.83
N ILE A 40 -11.85 -14.75 -42.19
CA ILE A 40 -12.97 -14.77 -41.24
C ILE A 40 -13.96 -15.83 -41.70
N ASN A 41 -14.39 -16.71 -40.80
CA ASN A 41 -15.42 -17.69 -41.14
C ASN A 41 -16.81 -17.03 -41.27
N LYS A 42 -17.77 -17.75 -41.87
CA LYS A 42 -19.14 -17.24 -42.09
C LYS A 42 -19.82 -16.79 -40.79
N GLN A 43 -19.56 -17.47 -39.68
CA GLN A 43 -20.13 -17.18 -38.37
C GLN A 43 -19.45 -16.01 -37.64
N LYS A 44 -18.38 -15.43 -38.21
CA LYS A 44 -17.59 -14.32 -37.62
C LYS A 44 -17.13 -14.59 -36.19
N ASN A 45 -16.79 -15.84 -35.92
CA ASN A 45 -16.37 -16.28 -34.61
C ASN A 45 -14.97 -16.92 -34.66
N PHE A 46 -14.46 -17.26 -35.85
CA PHE A 46 -13.10 -17.72 -36.08
C PHE A 46 -12.43 -16.83 -37.12
N LEU A 47 -11.22 -16.36 -36.81
CA LEU A 47 -10.45 -15.50 -37.70
C LEU A 47 -8.96 -15.85 -37.66
N VAL A 48 -8.26 -15.53 -38.74
CA VAL A 48 -6.80 -15.69 -38.86
C VAL A 48 -6.21 -14.40 -39.39
N TRP A 49 -5.18 -13.89 -38.75
CA TRP A 49 -4.32 -12.85 -39.31
C TRP A 49 -3.07 -13.48 -39.90
N ILE A 50 -2.69 -13.04 -41.09
CA ILE A 50 -1.52 -13.54 -41.82
C ILE A 50 -0.48 -12.43 -41.91
N ASN A 51 0.74 -12.73 -41.46
CA ASN A 51 1.92 -11.83 -41.49
C ASN A 51 1.69 -10.47 -40.82
N GLU A 52 0.98 -10.47 -39.70
CA GLU A 52 0.73 -9.28 -38.90
C GLU A 52 1.93 -8.99 -37.98
N GLU A 53 2.14 -9.89 -37.01
CA GLU A 53 3.32 -9.94 -36.13
C GLU A 53 4.01 -11.30 -36.28
N ASP A 54 3.24 -12.38 -36.13
CA ASP A 54 3.63 -13.75 -36.49
C ASP A 54 3.15 -14.11 -37.90
N HIS A 55 3.67 -15.23 -38.45
CA HIS A 55 3.21 -15.76 -39.74
C HIS A 55 1.69 -15.99 -39.76
N ILE A 56 1.16 -16.59 -38.68
CA ILE A 56 -0.27 -16.76 -38.47
C ILE A 56 -0.63 -16.45 -37.01
N ARG A 57 -1.73 -15.72 -36.82
CA ARG A 57 -2.39 -15.57 -35.51
C ARG A 57 -3.81 -16.07 -35.65
N VAL A 58 -4.10 -17.20 -35.00
CA VAL A 58 -5.40 -17.89 -35.09
C VAL A 58 -6.23 -17.53 -33.87
N ILE A 59 -7.42 -16.98 -34.10
CA ILE A 59 -8.28 -16.45 -33.04
C ILE A 59 -9.66 -17.08 -33.14
N SER A 60 -10.14 -17.60 -32.00
CA SER A 60 -11.52 -18.05 -31.80
C SER A 60 -12.14 -17.17 -30.73
N MET A 61 -13.33 -16.64 -30.99
CA MET A 61 -14.03 -15.72 -30.09
C MET A 61 -15.55 -15.84 -30.26
N GLN A 62 -16.31 -15.37 -29.27
CA GLN A 62 -17.76 -15.18 -29.35
C GLN A 62 -18.23 -14.26 -28.21
N LYS A 63 -19.49 -13.82 -28.24
CA LYS A 63 -20.12 -13.18 -27.08
C LYS A 63 -20.46 -14.24 -26.01
N GLY A 64 -20.49 -13.82 -24.74
CA GLY A 64 -20.73 -14.71 -23.59
C GLY A 64 -19.46 -15.42 -23.10
N GLY A 65 -19.63 -16.32 -22.13
CA GLY A 65 -18.53 -16.96 -21.40
C GLY A 65 -18.30 -18.45 -21.72
N ASP A 66 -18.81 -18.96 -22.83
CA ASP A 66 -18.63 -20.38 -23.22
C ASP A 66 -17.22 -20.62 -23.78
N LEU A 67 -16.25 -20.70 -22.86
CA LEU A 67 -14.84 -20.95 -23.14
C LEU A 67 -14.62 -22.32 -23.80
N ILE A 68 -15.46 -23.31 -23.49
CA ILE A 68 -15.34 -24.66 -24.04
C ILE A 68 -15.58 -24.63 -25.55
N ALA A 69 -16.66 -23.99 -26.01
CA ALA A 69 -16.95 -23.86 -27.43
C ALA A 69 -15.86 -23.06 -28.18
N VAL A 70 -15.35 -22.00 -27.56
CA VAL A 70 -14.26 -21.19 -28.12
C VAL A 70 -12.97 -22.00 -28.27
N TYR A 71 -12.56 -22.71 -27.22
CA TYR A 71 -11.33 -23.49 -27.19
C TYR A 71 -11.38 -24.70 -28.13
N LYS A 72 -12.48 -25.48 -28.11
CA LYS A 72 -12.63 -26.63 -29.02
C LYS A 72 -12.54 -26.22 -30.49
N ARG A 73 -13.12 -25.07 -30.84
CA ARG A 73 -13.08 -24.52 -32.20
C ARG A 73 -11.67 -24.09 -32.62
N LEU A 74 -10.92 -23.47 -31.70
CA LEU A 74 -9.51 -23.13 -31.93
C LEU A 74 -8.65 -24.39 -32.11
N ALA A 75 -8.76 -25.33 -31.17
CA ALA A 75 -8.01 -26.58 -31.14
C ALA A 75 -8.27 -27.43 -32.40
N GLY A 76 -9.52 -27.58 -32.80
CA GLY A 76 -9.87 -28.32 -34.02
C GLY A 76 -9.29 -27.66 -35.27
N ALA A 77 -9.36 -26.33 -35.39
CA ALA A 77 -8.81 -25.62 -36.54
C ALA A 77 -7.28 -25.75 -36.64
N ILE A 78 -6.57 -25.59 -35.52
CA ILE A 78 -5.09 -25.68 -35.54
C ILE A 78 -4.61 -27.11 -35.82
N GLN A 79 -5.34 -28.14 -35.33
CA GLN A 79 -5.05 -29.54 -35.66
C GLN A 79 -5.20 -29.83 -37.16
N GLU A 80 -6.24 -29.29 -37.82
CA GLU A 80 -6.40 -29.43 -39.27
C GLU A 80 -5.32 -28.67 -40.05
N LEU A 81 -4.98 -27.43 -39.65
CA LEU A 81 -3.90 -26.65 -40.27
C LEU A 81 -2.55 -27.35 -40.16
N SER A 82 -2.29 -28.03 -39.04
CA SER A 82 -1.03 -28.75 -38.79
C SER A 82 -0.80 -29.93 -39.73
N LYS A 83 -1.87 -30.46 -40.37
CA LYS A 83 -1.74 -31.49 -41.42
C LYS A 83 -1.20 -30.91 -42.73
N SER A 84 -1.38 -29.61 -42.95
CA SER A 84 -1.03 -28.91 -44.19
C SER A 84 0.22 -28.03 -44.05
N LEU A 85 0.52 -27.56 -42.84
CA LEU A 85 1.61 -26.63 -42.55
C LEU A 85 2.57 -27.24 -41.52
N LYS A 86 3.87 -27.09 -41.77
CA LYS A 86 4.92 -27.47 -40.80
C LYS A 86 5.26 -26.28 -39.92
N PHE A 87 4.74 -26.27 -38.70
CA PHE A 87 5.05 -25.21 -37.73
C PHE A 87 6.43 -25.40 -37.12
N ALA A 88 7.16 -24.29 -36.93
CA ALA A 88 8.45 -24.32 -36.25
C ALA A 88 8.24 -24.60 -34.76
N PHE A 89 8.86 -25.67 -34.28
CA PHE A 89 8.79 -26.12 -32.90
C PHE A 89 10.18 -26.47 -32.38
N ASN A 90 10.44 -26.17 -31.11
CA ASN A 90 11.67 -26.48 -30.40
C ASN A 90 11.36 -27.11 -29.04
N ASP A 91 12.07 -28.17 -28.66
CA ASP A 91 11.78 -28.90 -27.42
C ASP A 91 11.98 -28.06 -26.14
N ARG A 92 12.81 -27.02 -26.18
CA ARG A 92 13.05 -26.10 -25.06
C ARG A 92 12.08 -24.92 -25.06
N LEU A 93 11.72 -24.40 -26.23
CA LEU A 93 10.97 -23.15 -26.39
C LEU A 93 9.51 -23.34 -26.84
N GLY A 94 9.09 -24.55 -27.19
CA GLY A 94 7.81 -24.84 -27.81
C GLY A 94 7.70 -24.26 -29.22
N PHE A 95 6.51 -23.77 -29.58
CA PHE A 95 6.31 -23.07 -30.85
C PHE A 95 7.10 -21.77 -30.89
N ILE A 96 7.75 -21.52 -32.03
CA ILE A 96 8.56 -20.33 -32.25
C ILE A 96 7.67 -19.19 -32.73
N THR A 97 7.81 -18.03 -32.08
CA THR A 97 7.08 -16.80 -32.36
C THR A 97 8.06 -15.65 -32.59
N PHE A 98 7.57 -14.57 -33.20
CA PHE A 98 8.33 -13.34 -33.40
C PHE A 98 8.75 -12.71 -32.06
N CYS A 99 7.79 -12.51 -31.16
CA CYS A 99 8.04 -11.95 -29.84
C CYS A 99 8.34 -13.07 -28.82
N PRO A 100 9.43 -12.97 -28.02
CA PRO A 100 9.75 -13.95 -26.98
C PRO A 100 8.66 -14.15 -25.92
N SER A 101 7.77 -13.18 -25.72
CA SER A 101 6.67 -13.26 -24.77
C SER A 101 5.62 -14.32 -25.13
N ASN A 102 5.56 -14.74 -26.39
CA ASN A 102 4.58 -15.69 -26.91
C ASN A 102 5.13 -17.11 -27.12
N LEU A 103 6.38 -17.39 -26.72
CA LEU A 103 6.96 -18.74 -26.84
C LEU A 103 6.19 -19.79 -26.02
N GLY A 104 6.33 -21.05 -26.41
CA GLY A 104 5.73 -22.20 -25.73
C GLY A 104 4.43 -22.61 -26.39
N THR A 105 3.33 -22.48 -25.65
CA THR A 105 1.96 -22.76 -26.13
C THR A 105 1.43 -21.70 -27.10
N THR A 106 2.03 -20.51 -27.11
CA THR A 106 1.52 -19.28 -27.74
C THR A 106 0.09 -18.90 -27.33
N LEU A 107 -0.50 -19.60 -26.36
CA LEU A 107 -1.93 -19.56 -26.08
C LEU A 107 -2.26 -18.42 -25.12
N ARG A 108 -3.05 -17.48 -25.60
CA ARG A 108 -3.71 -16.46 -24.79
C ARG A 108 -5.22 -16.67 -24.82
N ALA A 109 -5.76 -17.31 -23.79
CA ALA A 109 -7.20 -17.34 -23.57
C ALA A 109 -7.60 -16.09 -22.77
N SER A 110 -8.65 -15.37 -23.17
CA SER A 110 -9.11 -14.19 -22.43
C SER A 110 -10.62 -14.01 -22.37
N VAL A 111 -11.06 -13.20 -21.40
CA VAL A 111 -12.43 -12.65 -21.33
C VAL A 111 -12.39 -11.13 -21.18
N HIS A 112 -13.39 -10.44 -21.73
CA HIS A 112 -13.70 -9.06 -21.34
C HIS A 112 -14.76 -9.07 -20.24
N ALA A 113 -14.39 -8.71 -19.03
CA ALA A 113 -15.23 -8.79 -17.84
C ALA A 113 -15.44 -7.42 -17.19
N LYS A 114 -16.66 -7.18 -16.68
CA LYS A 114 -17.00 -6.03 -15.84
C LYS A 114 -16.59 -6.35 -14.40
N ILE A 115 -15.50 -5.76 -13.93
CA ILE A 115 -14.95 -5.97 -12.59
C ILE A 115 -14.58 -4.64 -11.88
N PRO A 116 -15.48 -3.64 -11.88
CA PRO A 116 -15.15 -2.29 -11.41
C PRO A 116 -14.68 -2.25 -9.95
N MET A 117 -15.25 -3.06 -9.04
CA MET A 117 -14.85 -3.03 -7.64
C MET A 117 -13.50 -3.71 -7.43
N LEU A 118 -13.29 -4.89 -8.00
CA LEU A 118 -12.01 -5.60 -7.96
C LEU A 118 -10.89 -4.76 -8.58
N ALA A 119 -11.15 -4.10 -9.70
CA ALA A 119 -10.18 -3.23 -10.37
C ALA A 119 -9.81 -1.98 -9.55
N SER A 120 -10.68 -1.57 -8.61
CA SER A 120 -10.41 -0.43 -7.73
C SER A 120 -9.54 -0.77 -6.51
N LEU A 121 -9.28 -2.07 -6.27
CA LEU A 121 -8.47 -2.50 -5.12
C LEU A 121 -6.99 -2.11 -5.29
N PRO A 122 -6.30 -1.68 -4.21
CA PRO A 122 -4.92 -1.19 -4.28
C PRO A 122 -3.90 -2.17 -4.87
N ASN A 123 -4.15 -3.48 -4.74
CA ASN A 123 -3.30 -4.58 -5.19
C ASN A 123 -4.00 -5.45 -6.25
N PHE A 124 -4.87 -4.85 -7.07
CA PHE A 124 -5.60 -5.54 -8.14
C PHE A 124 -4.68 -6.39 -9.03
N LYS A 125 -3.54 -5.83 -9.44
CA LYS A 125 -2.57 -6.51 -10.32
C LYS A 125 -1.98 -7.75 -9.64
N GLU A 126 -1.59 -7.64 -8.37
CA GLU A 126 -1.04 -8.74 -7.58
C GLU A 126 -2.09 -9.80 -7.25
N ILE A 127 -3.36 -9.40 -7.02
CA ILE A 127 -4.47 -10.34 -6.86
C ILE A 127 -4.63 -11.16 -8.15
N CYS A 128 -4.64 -10.53 -9.33
CA CYS A 128 -4.69 -11.25 -10.60
C CYS A 128 -3.48 -12.18 -10.77
N GLU A 129 -2.27 -11.69 -10.50
CA GLU A 129 -1.05 -12.47 -10.64
C GLU A 129 -1.03 -13.71 -9.75
N LYS A 130 -1.48 -13.60 -8.49
CA LYS A 130 -1.62 -14.75 -7.57
C LYS A 130 -2.60 -15.81 -8.07
N HIS A 131 -3.55 -15.43 -8.93
CA HIS A 131 -4.49 -16.35 -9.59
C HIS A 131 -4.02 -16.78 -10.99
N GLY A 132 -2.78 -16.47 -11.39
CA GLY A 132 -2.22 -16.82 -12.70
C GLY A 132 -2.77 -15.96 -13.85
N ILE A 133 -3.37 -14.81 -13.54
CA ILE A 133 -4.07 -13.95 -14.51
C ILE A 133 -3.30 -12.65 -14.77
N GLN A 134 -3.28 -12.24 -16.04
CA GLN A 134 -2.79 -10.94 -16.49
C GLN A 134 -3.98 -10.04 -16.88
N PRO A 135 -4.19 -8.92 -16.18
CA PRO A 135 -5.23 -7.93 -16.52
C PRO A 135 -4.71 -6.83 -17.46
N ARG A 136 -5.48 -6.51 -18.51
CA ARG A 136 -5.26 -5.41 -19.47
C ARG A 136 -6.54 -4.55 -19.61
N GLY A 137 -6.41 -3.29 -20.00
CA GLY A 137 -7.58 -2.47 -20.37
C GLY A 137 -8.18 -2.89 -21.72
N THR A 138 -9.24 -2.22 -22.16
CA THR A 138 -10.09 -2.70 -23.27
C THR A 138 -9.73 -2.17 -24.67
N HIS A 139 -8.77 -1.25 -24.80
CA HIS A 139 -8.40 -0.61 -26.06
C HIS A 139 -6.96 -0.91 -26.53
N GLY A 140 -6.26 -1.86 -25.90
CA GLY A 140 -4.90 -2.26 -26.28
C GLY A 140 -4.06 -2.75 -25.11
N GLU A 141 -2.77 -3.00 -25.36
CA GLU A 141 -1.84 -3.55 -24.34
C GLU A 141 -1.58 -2.58 -23.17
N HIS A 142 -1.81 -1.28 -23.37
CA HIS A 142 -1.50 -0.20 -22.40
C HIS A 142 -2.66 0.76 -22.10
N THR A 143 -3.86 0.53 -22.61
CA THR A 143 -4.95 1.51 -22.49
C THR A 143 -5.67 1.45 -21.15
N GLU A 144 -6.22 2.58 -20.70
CA GLU A 144 -7.13 2.63 -19.55
C GLU A 144 -8.41 1.82 -19.80
N SER A 145 -9.01 1.31 -18.71
CA SER A 145 -10.32 0.64 -18.78
C SER A 145 -11.44 1.64 -19.02
N VAL A 146 -12.38 1.31 -19.90
CA VAL A 146 -13.63 2.08 -20.05
C VAL A 146 -14.70 1.42 -19.17
N GLY A 147 -15.15 2.12 -18.14
CA GLY A 147 -16.29 1.71 -17.30
C GLY A 147 -16.08 0.42 -16.49
N GLY A 148 -14.84 0.13 -16.07
CA GLY A 148 -14.53 -1.05 -15.25
C GLY A 148 -14.51 -2.38 -16.01
N ILE A 149 -14.42 -2.34 -17.35
CA ILE A 149 -14.23 -3.53 -18.18
C ILE A 149 -12.73 -3.79 -18.35
N TYR A 150 -12.30 -5.02 -18.09
CA TYR A 150 -10.91 -5.48 -18.25
C TYR A 150 -10.84 -6.74 -19.10
N ASP A 151 -9.75 -6.88 -19.85
CA ASP A 151 -9.32 -8.13 -20.45
C ASP A 151 -8.52 -8.94 -19.41
N LEU A 152 -9.02 -10.12 -19.06
CA LEU A 152 -8.36 -11.06 -18.16
C LEU A 152 -7.90 -12.29 -18.93
N SER A 153 -6.60 -12.62 -18.85
CA SER A 153 -6.02 -13.76 -19.57
C SER A 153 -5.06 -14.57 -18.72
N ASN A 154 -4.78 -15.82 -19.07
CA ASN A 154 -3.66 -16.55 -18.45
C ASN A 154 -2.36 -15.74 -18.59
N LYS A 155 -1.53 -15.72 -17.55
CA LYS A 155 -0.21 -15.08 -17.57
C LYS A 155 0.85 -15.98 -18.24
N ARG A 156 0.76 -17.29 -18.02
CA ARG A 156 1.79 -18.26 -18.46
C ARG A 156 1.61 -18.67 -19.92
N ARG A 157 2.74 -18.88 -20.62
CA ARG A 157 2.82 -19.33 -22.02
C ARG A 157 3.78 -20.50 -22.22
N LEU A 158 4.89 -20.50 -21.49
CA LEU A 158 5.99 -21.46 -21.63
C LEU A 158 6.06 -22.43 -20.45
N GLY A 159 6.41 -23.70 -20.73
CA GLY A 159 6.60 -24.74 -19.71
C GLY A 159 5.30 -25.34 -19.16
N LEU A 160 4.22 -25.30 -19.94
CA LEU A 160 2.92 -25.92 -19.66
C LEU A 160 2.24 -26.29 -20.99
N THR A 161 1.23 -27.15 -20.96
CA THR A 161 0.45 -27.48 -22.17
C THR A 161 -0.61 -26.42 -22.47
N GLU A 162 -1.20 -26.44 -23.67
CA GLU A 162 -2.34 -25.59 -24.02
C GLU A 162 -3.55 -25.86 -23.11
N LEU A 163 -3.75 -27.12 -22.72
CA LEU A 163 -4.80 -27.51 -21.78
C LEU A 163 -4.54 -26.94 -20.39
N ASP A 164 -3.29 -26.96 -19.91
CA ASP A 164 -2.94 -26.34 -18.63
C ASP A 164 -3.16 -24.82 -18.70
N ALA A 165 -2.74 -24.17 -19.79
CA ALA A 165 -2.86 -22.73 -19.96
C ALA A 165 -4.32 -22.25 -19.96
N VAL A 166 -5.22 -22.96 -20.65
CA VAL A 166 -6.66 -22.63 -20.65
C VAL A 166 -7.33 -23.01 -19.32
N THR A 167 -6.88 -24.07 -18.65
CA THR A 167 -7.34 -24.46 -17.31
C THR A 167 -6.97 -23.42 -16.25
N GLU A 168 -5.74 -22.93 -16.27
CA GLU A 168 -5.28 -21.83 -15.42
C GLU A 168 -6.09 -20.57 -15.67
N MET A 169 -6.30 -20.19 -16.94
CA MET A 169 -7.14 -19.06 -17.31
C MET A 169 -8.54 -19.19 -16.71
N HIS A 170 -9.20 -20.32 -16.96
CA HIS A 170 -10.56 -20.56 -16.50
C HIS A 170 -10.67 -20.48 -14.97
N SER A 171 -9.75 -21.14 -14.27
CA SER A 171 -9.77 -21.21 -12.80
C SER A 171 -9.48 -19.84 -12.17
N GLY A 172 -8.48 -19.12 -12.68
CA GLY A 172 -8.13 -17.79 -12.20
C GLY A 172 -9.21 -16.76 -12.50
N VAL A 173 -9.74 -16.72 -13.74
CA VAL A 173 -10.85 -15.82 -14.10
C VAL A 173 -12.08 -16.11 -13.27
N ARG A 174 -12.44 -17.38 -13.07
CA ARG A 174 -13.57 -17.76 -12.21
C ARG A 174 -13.41 -17.20 -10.79
N ALA A 175 -12.25 -17.38 -10.16
CA ALA A 175 -11.99 -16.87 -8.82
C ALA A 175 -12.10 -15.32 -8.74
N LEU A 176 -11.60 -14.61 -9.77
CA LEU A 176 -11.69 -13.15 -9.84
C LEU A 176 -13.13 -12.66 -10.03
N LEU A 177 -13.93 -13.37 -10.84
CA LEU A 177 -15.35 -13.03 -11.03
C LEU A 177 -16.18 -13.34 -9.77
N GLU A 178 -15.91 -14.46 -9.10
CA GLU A 178 -16.52 -14.76 -7.79
C GLU A 178 -16.15 -13.69 -6.76
N LEU A 179 -14.91 -13.20 -6.78
CA LEU A 179 -14.47 -12.10 -5.92
C LEU A 179 -15.14 -10.76 -6.24
N GLU A 180 -15.35 -10.43 -7.52
CA GLU A 180 -16.13 -9.24 -7.90
C GLU A 180 -17.56 -9.33 -7.35
N VAL A 181 -18.23 -10.49 -7.47
CA VAL A 181 -19.57 -10.69 -6.92
C VAL A 181 -19.57 -10.52 -5.39
N MET A 182 -18.59 -11.11 -4.70
CA MET A 182 -18.44 -10.94 -3.25
C MET A 182 -18.24 -9.48 -2.86
N LEU A 183 -17.42 -8.72 -3.60
CA LEU A 183 -17.21 -7.29 -3.36
C LEU A 183 -18.49 -6.48 -3.55
N GLN A 184 -19.23 -6.73 -4.63
CA GLN A 184 -20.48 -6.03 -4.93
C GLN A 184 -21.52 -6.24 -3.83
N GLU A 185 -21.70 -7.47 -3.37
CA GLU A 185 -22.65 -7.78 -2.29
C GLU A 185 -22.21 -7.22 -0.94
N TYR A 186 -20.93 -7.40 -0.56
CA TYR A 186 -20.43 -6.97 0.75
C TYR A 186 -20.36 -5.43 0.89
N ASN A 187 -20.23 -4.72 -0.23
CA ASN A 187 -20.14 -3.26 -0.27
C ASN A 187 -21.42 -2.56 -0.72
N LYS A 188 -22.53 -3.29 -0.82
CA LYS A 188 -23.83 -2.71 -1.17
C LYS A 188 -24.24 -1.61 -0.19
N GLY A 189 -24.49 -0.41 -0.69
CA GLY A 189 -24.87 0.76 0.11
C GLY A 189 -23.72 1.41 0.88
N ALA A 190 -22.47 1.02 0.64
CA ALA A 190 -21.31 1.73 1.17
C ALA A 190 -21.21 3.15 0.58
N PRO A 191 -20.66 4.14 1.33
CA PRO A 191 -20.51 5.49 0.82
C PRO A 191 -19.62 5.55 -0.43
N GLU A 192 -19.97 6.43 -1.37
CA GLU A 192 -19.19 6.60 -2.60
C GLU A 192 -17.78 7.12 -2.32
N GLY A 193 -16.79 6.61 -3.05
CA GLY A 193 -15.37 6.99 -2.88
C GLY A 193 -14.69 6.38 -1.65
N VAL A 194 -15.44 5.77 -0.73
CA VAL A 194 -14.88 4.94 0.34
C VAL A 194 -14.39 3.63 -0.26
N MET A 195 -13.23 3.16 0.21
CA MET A 195 -12.63 1.92 -0.30
C MET A 195 -13.61 0.75 -0.19
N PRO A 196 -13.89 -0.02 -1.28
CA PRO A 196 -14.58 -1.29 -1.15
C PRO A 196 -13.64 -2.34 -0.54
N VAL A 197 -14.18 -3.30 0.19
CA VAL A 197 -13.40 -4.35 0.85
C VAL A 197 -13.99 -5.74 0.63
N GLU A 198 -13.11 -6.73 0.53
CA GLU A 198 -13.48 -8.15 0.48
C GLU A 198 -14.22 -8.58 1.77
N PRO A 199 -15.05 -9.63 1.72
CA PRO A 199 -15.72 -10.14 2.92
C PRO A 199 -14.74 -10.49 4.05
N LEU A 200 -15.17 -10.29 5.30
CA LEU A 200 -14.33 -10.54 6.47
C LEU A 200 -13.79 -11.97 6.51
N THR A 201 -14.63 -12.96 6.19
CA THR A 201 -14.24 -14.38 6.16
C THR A 201 -13.23 -14.71 5.07
N TYR A 202 -13.30 -14.04 3.91
CA TYR A 202 -12.30 -14.18 2.84
C TYR A 202 -10.93 -13.66 3.30
N LEU A 203 -10.88 -12.47 3.91
CA LEU A 203 -9.64 -11.89 4.44
C LEU A 203 -9.10 -12.66 5.65
N ALA A 204 -9.98 -13.19 6.51
CA ALA A 204 -9.58 -14.03 7.63
C ALA A 204 -8.85 -15.30 7.16
N LYS A 205 -9.31 -15.92 6.07
CA LYS A 205 -8.64 -17.07 5.44
C LYS A 205 -7.25 -16.72 4.90
N LEU A 206 -7.09 -15.56 4.26
CA LEU A 206 -5.77 -15.09 3.82
C LEU A 206 -4.83 -14.78 5.00
N LEU A 207 -5.38 -14.29 6.11
CA LEU A 207 -4.64 -13.99 7.33
C LEU A 207 -4.13 -15.25 8.06
N GLU A 208 -4.62 -16.44 7.73
CA GLU A 208 -4.12 -17.70 8.31
C GLU A 208 -2.62 -17.95 8.05
N GLY A 209 -2.04 -17.31 7.03
CA GLY A 209 -0.60 -17.33 6.78
C GLY A 209 0.24 -16.54 7.78
N ALA A 210 -0.35 -15.64 8.58
CA ALA A 210 0.36 -14.84 9.58
C ALA A 210 0.56 -15.60 10.89
N SER A 211 1.70 -15.49 11.56
CA SER A 211 1.91 -16.18 12.86
C SER A 211 0.93 -15.66 13.93
N ILE A 212 0.18 -16.55 14.59
CA ILE A 212 -0.75 -16.16 15.67
C ILE A 212 -0.04 -15.62 16.92
N GLU A 213 1.22 -16.01 17.14
CA GLU A 213 2.02 -15.57 18.29
C GLU A 213 2.58 -14.16 18.11
N LYS A 214 2.86 -13.75 16.87
CA LYS A 214 3.51 -12.47 16.53
C LYS A 214 2.56 -11.44 15.94
N CYS A 215 1.51 -11.88 15.24
CA CYS A 215 0.56 -11.01 14.55
C CYS A 215 -0.64 -10.74 15.45
N TYR A 216 -0.66 -9.57 16.09
CA TYR A 216 -1.79 -9.13 16.90
C TYR A 216 -3.09 -9.08 16.09
N THR A 217 -3.02 -8.68 14.81
CA THR A 217 -4.17 -8.67 13.90
C THR A 217 -4.87 -10.03 13.86
N ARG A 218 -4.10 -11.13 13.75
CA ARG A 218 -4.61 -12.50 13.72
C ARG A 218 -4.99 -13.00 15.11
N LYS A 219 -4.13 -12.77 16.11
CA LYS A 219 -4.26 -13.28 17.48
C LYS A 219 -5.63 -12.99 18.09
N TYR A 220 -6.16 -11.79 17.84
CA TYR A 220 -7.44 -11.34 18.39
C TYR A 220 -8.63 -11.49 17.44
N LEU A 221 -8.42 -11.96 16.19
CA LEU A 221 -9.50 -12.21 15.24
C LEU A 221 -10.07 -13.62 15.45
N THR A 222 -10.73 -13.83 16.59
CA THR A 222 -11.30 -15.14 16.94
C THR A 222 -12.59 -15.43 16.14
N PRO A 223 -13.04 -16.70 16.09
CA PRO A 223 -14.33 -17.03 15.48
C PRO A 223 -15.51 -16.25 16.07
N GLU A 224 -15.50 -15.98 17.38
CA GLU A 224 -16.53 -15.19 18.07
C GLU A 224 -16.50 -13.73 17.61
N ILE A 225 -15.31 -13.16 17.41
CA ILE A 225 -15.11 -11.81 16.88
C ILE A 225 -15.61 -11.71 15.43
N ILE A 226 -15.28 -12.68 14.58
CA ILE A 226 -15.78 -12.74 13.20
C ILE A 226 -17.31 -12.80 13.22
N LYS A 227 -17.90 -13.73 13.98
CA LYS A 227 -19.36 -13.88 14.10
C LYS A 227 -20.04 -12.60 14.60
N LYS A 228 -19.42 -11.88 15.53
CA LYS A 228 -19.99 -10.66 16.13
C LYS A 228 -19.94 -9.45 15.18
N TYR A 229 -18.90 -9.33 14.37
CA TYR A 229 -18.60 -8.10 13.63
C TYR A 229 -18.65 -8.23 12.11
N ASP A 230 -18.82 -9.42 11.55
CA ASP A 230 -19.05 -9.55 10.11
C ASP A 230 -20.32 -8.80 9.68
N GLY A 231 -20.22 -8.05 8.58
CA GLY A 231 -21.29 -7.18 8.07
C GLY A 231 -21.54 -5.88 8.87
N LYS A 232 -20.92 -5.70 10.04
CA LYS A 232 -21.08 -4.48 10.84
C LYS A 232 -20.25 -3.34 10.26
N ARG A 233 -20.87 -2.16 10.14
CA ARG A 233 -20.24 -0.89 9.75
C ARG A 233 -20.27 0.10 10.91
N THR A 234 -19.27 0.98 10.98
CA THR A 234 -19.37 2.25 11.72
C THR A 234 -20.37 3.19 11.03
N THR A 235 -20.69 4.32 11.67
CA THR A 235 -21.59 5.33 11.09
C THR A 235 -21.16 5.77 9.69
N HIS A 236 -19.86 5.89 9.43
CA HIS A 236 -19.32 6.38 8.14
C HIS A 236 -18.76 5.26 7.25
N GLY A 237 -19.03 3.99 7.57
CA GLY A 237 -18.86 2.88 6.65
C GLY A 237 -17.61 2.00 6.80
N ALA A 238 -16.74 2.25 7.81
CA ALA A 238 -15.62 1.38 8.13
C ALA A 238 -16.09 0.02 8.67
N THR A 239 -15.30 -1.03 8.43
CA THR A 239 -15.61 -2.42 8.87
C THR A 239 -14.40 -3.07 9.52
N LEU A 240 -14.61 -4.19 10.21
CA LEU A 240 -13.52 -5.04 10.67
C LEU A 240 -12.70 -5.60 9.50
N ALA A 241 -13.35 -5.90 8.36
CA ALA A 241 -12.66 -6.37 7.15
C ALA A 241 -11.63 -5.35 6.64
N HIS A 242 -11.99 -4.06 6.60
CA HIS A 242 -11.06 -3.00 6.20
C HIS A 242 -9.77 -3.03 7.01
N MET A 243 -9.88 -3.15 8.34
CA MET A 243 -8.72 -2.97 9.20
C MET A 243 -7.76 -4.14 9.24
N ILE A 244 -8.21 -5.35 8.90
CA ILE A 244 -7.34 -6.54 8.84
C ILE A 244 -6.72 -6.76 7.46
N ARG A 245 -7.21 -6.05 6.42
CA ARG A 245 -6.82 -6.27 5.02
C ARG A 245 -5.31 -6.20 4.80
N ASN A 246 -4.65 -5.26 5.46
CA ASN A 246 -3.19 -5.12 5.37
C ASN A 246 -2.45 -6.39 5.81
N GLY A 247 -2.85 -7.01 6.94
CA GLY A 247 -2.26 -8.24 7.47
C GLY A 247 -2.65 -9.48 6.67
N ALA A 248 -3.86 -9.48 6.09
CA ALA A 248 -4.34 -10.57 5.23
C ALA A 248 -3.47 -10.71 3.96
N TYR A 249 -3.09 -9.58 3.34
CA TYR A 249 -2.22 -9.59 2.16
C TYR A 249 -0.72 -9.55 2.49
N ASN A 250 -0.35 -9.05 3.67
CA ASN A 250 1.04 -8.94 4.13
C ASN A 250 1.20 -9.61 5.49
N ASN A 251 1.34 -10.94 5.51
CA ASN A 251 1.30 -11.75 6.73
C ASN A 251 2.43 -11.49 7.75
N ARG A 252 3.41 -10.65 7.43
CA ARG A 252 4.44 -10.17 8.36
C ARG A 252 4.03 -8.89 9.09
N SER A 253 3.02 -8.16 8.60
CA SER A 253 2.43 -7.04 9.32
C SER A 253 1.72 -7.55 10.57
N ILE A 254 1.98 -6.90 11.71
CA ILE A 254 1.52 -7.38 13.02
C ILE A 254 0.29 -6.64 13.56
N CYS A 255 -0.04 -5.45 13.03
CA CYS A 255 -1.13 -4.61 13.53
C CYS A 255 -2.11 -4.20 12.42
N PRO A 256 -3.41 -4.05 12.76
CA PRO A 256 -4.43 -3.59 11.83
C PRO A 256 -4.29 -2.09 11.52
N ARG A 257 -5.07 -1.59 10.56
CA ARG A 257 -5.18 -0.17 10.18
C ARG A 257 -6.63 0.27 10.13
N THR A 258 -7.09 1.06 11.10
CA THR A 258 -8.50 1.43 11.23
C THR A 258 -8.97 2.41 10.15
N GLY A 259 -10.29 2.48 9.95
CA GLY A 259 -10.92 3.35 8.95
C GLY A 259 -11.33 4.72 9.46
N GLU A 260 -11.54 4.86 10.77
CA GLU A 260 -11.90 6.10 11.45
C GLU A 260 -11.81 5.95 12.97
N ALA A 261 -11.97 7.05 13.70
CA ALA A 261 -11.92 7.04 15.16
C ALA A 261 -13.03 6.18 15.80
N GLU A 262 -14.22 6.12 15.21
CA GLU A 262 -15.35 5.32 15.72
C GLU A 262 -15.06 3.81 15.72
N CYS A 263 -14.07 3.33 14.93
CA CYS A 263 -13.68 1.93 14.98
C CYS A 263 -13.34 1.46 16.41
N TYR A 264 -12.74 2.33 17.22
CA TYR A 264 -12.28 2.03 18.57
C TYR A 264 -13.41 1.82 19.60
N SER A 265 -14.64 2.22 19.28
CA SER A 265 -15.84 1.91 20.06
C SER A 265 -16.70 0.83 19.38
N THR A 266 -16.87 0.91 18.06
CA THR A 266 -17.73 -0.01 17.30
C THR A 266 -17.20 -1.45 17.29
N PHE A 267 -15.87 -1.63 17.24
CA PHE A 267 -15.16 -2.92 17.22
C PHE A 267 -14.33 -3.15 18.49
N ILE A 268 -14.80 -2.64 19.63
CA ILE A 268 -14.05 -2.61 20.89
C ILE A 268 -13.60 -4.00 21.38
N ASP A 269 -14.40 -5.06 21.21
CA ASP A 269 -14.03 -6.42 21.65
C ASP A 269 -12.82 -6.99 20.87
N TYR A 270 -12.56 -6.49 19.66
CA TYR A 270 -11.38 -6.83 18.89
C TYR A 270 -10.20 -5.93 19.24
N LEU A 271 -10.42 -4.61 19.23
CA LEU A 271 -9.34 -3.63 19.35
C LEU A 271 -8.82 -3.49 20.78
N ASP A 272 -9.69 -3.50 21.79
CA ASP A 272 -9.28 -3.26 23.18
C ASP A 272 -8.29 -4.30 23.73
N PRO A 273 -8.55 -5.63 23.64
CA PRO A 273 -7.59 -6.61 24.12
C PRO A 273 -6.28 -6.60 23.29
N LEU A 274 -6.37 -6.29 21.98
CA LEU A 274 -5.21 -6.09 21.12
C LEU A 274 -4.35 -4.89 21.58
N ILE A 275 -4.99 -3.78 21.92
CA ILE A 275 -4.34 -2.56 22.42
C ILE A 275 -3.67 -2.84 23.76
N CYS A 276 -4.38 -3.51 24.68
CA CYS A 276 -3.85 -3.87 25.98
C CYS A 276 -2.59 -4.73 25.87
N ASP A 277 -2.60 -5.73 24.99
CA ASP A 277 -1.45 -6.60 24.73
C ASP A 277 -0.28 -5.82 24.10
N TYR A 278 -0.54 -5.05 23.04
CA TYR A 278 0.51 -4.31 22.34
C TYR A 278 1.22 -3.29 23.25
N HIS A 279 0.45 -2.52 24.04
CA HIS A 279 0.99 -1.46 24.90
C HIS A 279 1.38 -1.94 26.29
N GLY A 280 1.13 -3.21 26.61
CA GLY A 280 1.41 -3.79 27.93
C GLY A 280 0.61 -3.13 29.06
N VAL A 281 -0.58 -2.60 28.75
CA VAL A 281 -1.49 -2.04 29.77
C VAL A 281 -2.40 -3.16 30.28
N LYS A 282 -2.56 -3.21 31.60
CA LYS A 282 -3.40 -4.17 32.31
C LYS A 282 -4.45 -3.35 33.04
N ASP A 283 -5.72 -3.78 32.96
CA ASP A 283 -6.92 -3.15 33.51
C ASP A 283 -7.76 -2.35 32.49
N SER A 284 -9.02 -2.77 32.31
CA SER A 284 -10.01 -2.14 31.44
C SER A 284 -10.52 -0.79 31.99
N ALA A 285 -10.22 -0.50 33.26
CA ALA A 285 -10.50 0.79 33.90
C ALA A 285 -9.42 1.86 33.66
N PHE A 286 -8.33 1.52 32.96
CA PHE A 286 -7.25 2.47 32.68
C PHE A 286 -7.77 3.64 31.82
N LYS A 287 -7.59 4.87 32.33
CA LYS A 287 -7.74 6.10 31.55
C LYS A 287 -6.37 6.58 31.12
N HIS A 288 -6.22 6.91 29.85
CA HIS A 288 -5.03 7.60 29.39
C HIS A 288 -4.96 8.98 30.06
N PRO A 289 -3.78 9.42 30.56
CA PRO A 289 -3.65 10.75 31.10
C PRO A 289 -4.04 11.81 30.07
N ALA A 290 -4.56 12.94 30.55
CA ALA A 290 -4.74 14.12 29.71
C ALA A 290 -3.39 14.56 29.10
N PRO A 291 -3.38 15.25 27.96
CA PRO A 291 -2.15 15.74 27.34
C PRO A 291 -1.29 16.51 28.36
N THR A 292 -0.09 16.00 28.65
CA THR A 292 0.77 16.51 29.72
C THR A 292 2.17 16.67 29.19
N PHE A 293 2.40 17.81 28.53
CA PHE A 293 3.67 18.11 27.86
C PHE A 293 4.80 18.54 28.80
N GLY A 294 4.48 18.98 30.02
CA GLY A 294 5.43 19.51 30.99
C GLY A 294 5.69 21.02 30.85
N ASP A 295 6.51 21.57 31.75
CA ASP A 295 7.01 22.94 31.65
C ASP A 295 8.16 22.99 30.63
N LEU A 296 7.91 23.61 29.48
CA LEU A 296 8.87 23.69 28.37
C LEU A 296 10.13 24.50 28.71
N SER A 297 10.12 25.28 29.81
CA SER A 297 11.30 26.00 30.31
C SER A 297 12.17 25.16 31.25
N LYS A 298 11.62 24.05 31.78
CA LYS A 298 12.27 23.20 32.79
C LYS A 298 11.97 21.72 32.54
N LEU A 299 12.46 21.22 31.41
CA LEU A 299 12.33 19.81 31.03
C LEU A 299 13.30 18.92 31.85
N PRO A 300 12.93 17.64 32.12
CA PRO A 300 13.76 16.70 32.88
C PRO A 300 14.91 16.10 32.05
N PHE A 301 15.08 16.54 30.80
CA PHE A 301 16.13 16.11 29.88
C PHE A 301 16.69 17.34 29.17
N GLY A 302 17.96 17.24 28.76
CA GLY A 302 18.71 18.31 28.07
C GLY A 302 19.31 17.79 26.77
N ASP A 303 20.58 18.10 26.55
CA ASP A 303 21.41 17.48 25.52
C ASP A 303 21.95 16.13 26.02
N LEU A 304 21.56 15.06 25.36
CA LEU A 304 21.94 13.68 25.73
C LEU A 304 23.37 13.34 25.32
N ASP A 305 23.93 14.06 24.34
CA ASP A 305 25.29 13.86 23.86
C ASP A 305 25.91 15.20 23.43
N PRO A 306 26.38 16.01 24.40
CA PRO A 306 27.02 17.29 24.10
C PRO A 306 28.31 17.14 23.27
N THR A 307 28.89 15.94 23.21
CA THR A 307 30.12 15.67 22.45
C THR A 307 29.87 15.37 20.98
N GLY A 308 28.65 14.91 20.64
CA GLY A 308 28.28 14.49 19.28
C GLY A 308 28.93 13.19 18.80
N GLU A 309 29.51 12.41 19.72
CA GLU A 309 30.22 11.17 19.40
C GLU A 309 29.27 10.02 19.02
N PHE A 310 28.11 9.94 19.69
CA PHE A 310 27.18 8.81 19.61
C PHE A 310 25.91 9.17 18.86
N ILE A 311 25.32 10.34 19.13
CA ILE A 311 24.04 10.73 18.53
C ILE A 311 24.27 11.55 17.27
N VAL A 312 23.87 10.98 16.13
CA VAL A 312 23.88 11.70 14.84
C VAL A 312 22.79 12.77 14.84
N SER A 313 21.56 12.36 15.15
CA SER A 313 20.40 13.24 15.12
C SER A 313 19.36 12.81 16.13
N THR A 314 18.62 13.79 16.65
CA THR A 314 17.49 13.58 17.56
C THR A 314 16.20 13.97 16.86
N ARG A 315 15.16 13.15 17.04
CA ARG A 315 13.87 13.31 16.39
C ARG A 315 12.73 12.93 17.32
N VAL A 316 11.70 13.78 17.42
CA VAL A 316 10.45 13.46 18.11
C VAL A 316 9.29 13.69 17.16
N ARG A 317 8.36 12.73 17.07
CA ARG A 317 7.15 12.86 16.25
C ARG A 317 5.89 12.47 17.01
N VAL A 318 4.75 12.96 16.53
CA VAL A 318 3.42 12.49 16.91
C VAL A 318 2.54 12.24 15.67
N GLY A 319 1.61 11.29 15.77
CA GLY A 319 0.49 11.17 14.85
C GLY A 319 -0.73 11.94 15.39
N ARG A 320 -1.49 12.59 14.50
CA ARG A 320 -2.76 13.24 14.85
C ARG A 320 -3.81 13.00 13.77
N SER A 321 -5.02 12.74 14.24
CA SER A 321 -6.23 12.68 13.42
C SER A 321 -7.10 13.90 13.69
N VAL A 322 -7.79 14.37 12.65
CA VAL A 322 -8.72 15.51 12.70
C VAL A 322 -10.13 14.97 12.87
N GLU A 323 -10.90 15.53 13.80
CA GLU A 323 -12.31 15.14 14.02
C GLU A 323 -13.15 15.33 12.74
N GLY A 324 -14.10 14.41 12.51
CA GLY A 324 -15.05 14.50 11.38
C GLY A 324 -14.53 13.98 10.03
N PHE A 325 -13.32 13.40 9.99
CA PHE A 325 -12.75 12.81 8.78
C PHE A 325 -12.50 11.30 8.96
N LEU A 326 -12.81 10.53 7.93
CA LEU A 326 -12.31 9.16 7.76
C LEU A 326 -10.78 9.15 7.63
N PHE A 327 -10.14 8.06 8.04
CA PHE A 327 -8.69 7.90 7.99
C PHE A 327 -8.17 7.64 6.56
N PRO A 328 -6.86 7.87 6.29
CA PRO A 328 -6.26 7.74 4.97
C PRO A 328 -6.40 6.36 4.32
N THR A 329 -6.73 5.33 5.09
CA THR A 329 -7.07 3.99 4.62
C THR A 329 -8.29 4.02 3.69
N ILE A 330 -9.43 4.51 4.19
CA ILE A 330 -10.72 4.37 3.51
C ILE A 330 -11.35 5.68 3.05
N MET A 331 -10.83 6.84 3.46
CA MET A 331 -11.38 8.15 3.10
C MET A 331 -11.47 8.39 1.58
N SER A 332 -12.46 9.15 1.13
CA SER A 332 -12.64 9.44 -0.28
C SER A 332 -11.64 10.49 -0.79
N LYS A 333 -11.48 10.59 -2.11
CA LYS A 333 -10.71 11.67 -2.75
C LYS A 333 -11.18 13.05 -2.30
N THR A 334 -12.49 13.26 -2.19
CA THR A 334 -13.09 14.53 -1.75
C THR A 334 -12.75 14.84 -0.30
N ASP A 335 -12.73 13.82 0.57
CA ASP A 335 -12.30 13.98 1.96
C ASP A 335 -10.83 14.39 2.02
N ARG A 336 -9.96 13.82 1.17
CA ARG A 336 -8.54 14.17 1.12
C ARG A 336 -8.31 15.63 0.76
N ILE A 337 -9.04 16.12 -0.26
CA ILE A 337 -8.97 17.52 -0.69
C ILE A 337 -9.41 18.45 0.45
N LYS A 338 -10.53 18.16 1.11
CA LYS A 338 -11.04 18.97 2.23
C LYS A 338 -10.09 18.94 3.43
N LEU A 339 -9.57 17.76 3.77
CA LEU A 339 -8.63 17.57 4.87
C LEU A 339 -7.32 18.33 4.62
N GLU A 340 -6.77 18.25 3.40
CA GLU A 340 -5.60 19.01 3.00
C GLU A 340 -5.83 20.52 3.12
N GLN A 341 -6.99 21.03 2.69
CA GLN A 341 -7.30 22.46 2.81
C GLN A 341 -7.29 22.93 4.28
N VAL A 342 -7.89 22.16 5.18
CA VAL A 342 -7.89 22.45 6.63
C VAL A 342 -6.46 22.45 7.18
N ILE A 343 -5.69 21.40 6.88
CA ILE A 343 -4.34 21.24 7.43
C ILE A 343 -3.38 22.27 6.83
N SER A 344 -3.30 22.38 5.50
CA SER A 344 -2.39 23.29 4.82
C SER A 344 -2.70 24.76 5.14
N GLY A 345 -3.97 25.12 5.38
CA GLY A 345 -4.35 26.45 5.86
C GLY A 345 -3.72 26.79 7.21
N ALA A 346 -3.77 25.85 8.17
CA ALA A 346 -3.12 26.00 9.47
C ALA A 346 -1.59 26.08 9.35
N LEU A 347 -0.99 25.21 8.52
CA LEU A 347 0.47 25.16 8.32
C LEU A 347 1.04 26.43 7.69
N LYS A 348 0.35 26.99 6.69
CA LYS A 348 0.75 28.26 6.04
C LYS A 348 0.70 29.46 6.99
N GLY A 349 -0.08 29.37 8.07
CA GLY A 349 -0.19 30.41 9.09
C GLY A 349 0.83 30.31 10.23
N LEU A 350 1.73 29.33 10.22
CA LEU A 350 2.75 29.17 11.26
C LEU A 350 3.79 30.30 11.23
N THR A 351 4.13 30.81 12.41
CA THR A 351 5.04 31.96 12.59
C THR A 351 6.33 31.57 13.34
N GLY A 352 7.34 32.45 13.31
CA GLY A 352 8.57 32.27 14.08
C GLY A 352 9.42 31.09 13.58
N GLU A 353 9.91 30.25 14.50
CA GLU A 353 10.72 29.06 14.17
C GLU A 353 9.94 28.04 13.31
N HIS A 354 8.62 28.07 13.36
CA HIS A 354 7.73 27.16 12.64
C HIS A 354 7.30 27.68 11.27
N THR A 355 7.69 28.90 10.86
CA THR A 355 7.40 29.41 9.52
C THR A 355 8.07 28.55 8.46
N GLY A 356 7.29 28.18 7.44
CA GLY A 356 7.75 27.25 6.42
C GLY A 356 6.89 27.26 5.17
N THR A 357 7.12 26.26 4.33
CA THR A 357 6.45 26.12 3.03
C THR A 357 5.75 24.77 2.97
N TYR A 358 4.53 24.77 2.41
CA TYR A 358 3.77 23.56 2.12
C TYR A 358 3.95 23.17 0.65
N TYR A 359 4.36 21.93 0.43
CA TYR A 359 4.59 21.33 -0.87
C TYR A 359 3.55 20.23 -1.10
N PRO A 360 2.46 20.51 -1.85
CA PRO A 360 1.53 19.46 -2.25
C PRO A 360 2.23 18.49 -3.21
N LEU A 361 1.98 17.19 -3.07
CA LEU A 361 2.60 16.18 -3.94
C LEU A 361 2.06 16.21 -5.38
N THR A 362 0.89 16.82 -5.63
CA THR A 362 0.31 16.96 -6.98
C THR A 362 1.12 17.90 -7.87
N ASP A 363 1.66 18.98 -7.29
CA ASP A 363 2.32 20.08 -8.01
C ASP A 363 3.78 20.26 -7.57
N MET A 364 4.39 19.21 -7.00
CA MET A 364 5.77 19.23 -6.54
C MET A 364 6.71 19.29 -7.74
N LYS A 365 7.59 20.30 -7.79
CA LYS A 365 8.62 20.39 -8.82
C LYS A 365 9.60 19.23 -8.66
N GLU A 366 10.15 18.72 -9.76
CA GLU A 366 11.11 17.61 -9.72
C GLU A 366 12.37 17.93 -8.91
N GLU A 367 12.80 19.19 -8.89
CA GLU A 367 13.93 19.64 -8.05
C GLU A 367 13.61 19.52 -6.55
N ASP A 368 12.44 20.02 -6.13
CA ASP A 368 11.95 19.91 -4.74
C ASP A 368 11.79 18.43 -4.36
N ARG A 369 11.24 17.61 -5.27
CA ARG A 369 11.06 16.17 -5.06
C ARG A 369 12.40 15.47 -4.83
N LYS A 370 13.40 15.73 -5.69
CA LYS A 370 14.75 15.14 -5.54
C LYS A 370 15.39 15.55 -4.23
N GLN A 371 15.32 16.83 -3.87
CA GLN A 371 15.89 17.33 -2.62
C GLN A 371 15.22 16.67 -1.39
N LEU A 372 13.88 16.58 -1.38
CA LEU A 372 13.15 15.93 -0.27
C LEU A 372 13.44 14.42 -0.18
N VAL A 373 13.75 13.76 -1.29
CA VAL A 373 14.22 12.36 -1.28
C VAL A 373 15.63 12.27 -0.68
N GLU A 374 16.56 13.12 -1.12
CA GLU A 374 17.94 13.16 -0.61
C GLU A 374 17.99 13.49 0.89
N ASP A 375 17.11 14.38 1.35
CA ASP A 375 16.98 14.73 2.77
C ASP A 375 16.24 13.67 3.60
N HIS A 376 15.73 12.61 2.97
CA HIS A 376 14.93 11.56 3.60
C HIS A 376 13.62 12.08 4.22
N PHE A 377 13.06 13.15 3.66
CA PHE A 377 11.81 13.77 4.10
C PHE A 377 10.60 13.37 3.27
N LEU A 378 10.78 12.93 2.03
CA LEU A 378 9.68 12.48 1.17
C LEU A 378 9.25 11.05 1.56
N PHE A 379 7.97 10.88 1.90
CA PHE A 379 7.37 9.55 1.97
C PHE A 379 6.97 9.06 0.57
N LYS A 380 7.09 7.76 0.35
CA LYS A 380 6.81 7.10 -0.93
C LYS A 380 5.50 6.30 -0.87
N ASN A 381 5.01 5.91 -2.03
CA ASN A 381 3.83 5.06 -2.22
C ASN A 381 4.18 3.58 -2.46
N ASP A 382 5.27 3.11 -1.86
CA ASP A 382 5.87 1.79 -2.10
C ASP A 382 5.74 0.80 -0.93
N ASP A 383 5.21 1.21 0.23
CA ASP A 383 4.93 0.28 1.33
C ASP A 383 3.68 -0.58 0.99
N PRO A 384 3.84 -1.89 0.76
CA PRO A 384 2.72 -2.76 0.45
C PRO A 384 1.72 -2.87 1.61
N VAL A 385 2.15 -2.67 2.86
CA VAL A 385 1.26 -2.75 4.04
C VAL A 385 0.29 -1.57 4.04
N LEU A 386 0.78 -0.34 3.89
CA LEU A 386 -0.07 0.85 3.80
C LEU A 386 -0.88 0.88 2.51
N ARG A 387 -0.31 0.44 1.38
CA ARG A 387 -1.03 0.26 0.11
C ARG A 387 -2.25 -0.62 0.29
N ASP A 388 -2.07 -1.81 0.85
CA ASP A 388 -3.14 -2.81 0.97
C ASP A 388 -4.16 -2.46 2.07
N ALA A 389 -3.83 -1.51 2.95
CA ALA A 389 -4.77 -0.83 3.84
C ALA A 389 -5.62 0.26 3.15
N GLY A 390 -5.29 0.63 1.91
CA GLY A 390 -5.96 1.69 1.13
C GLY A 390 -5.27 3.06 1.17
N GLY A 391 -4.12 3.16 1.84
CA GLY A 391 -3.42 4.43 2.10
C GLY A 391 -2.90 5.15 0.87
N TYR A 392 -2.84 4.51 -0.30
CA TYR A 392 -2.37 5.10 -1.56
C TYR A 392 -3.45 5.23 -2.65
N ARG A 393 -4.73 5.06 -2.30
CA ARG A 393 -5.81 5.38 -3.25
C ARG A 393 -5.78 6.87 -3.63
N ASP A 394 -6.21 7.15 -4.85
CA ASP A 394 -6.27 8.49 -5.45
C ASP A 394 -4.94 9.23 -5.39
N TRP A 395 -3.81 8.51 -5.46
CA TRP A 395 -2.48 9.10 -5.34
C TRP A 395 -2.21 10.11 -6.48
N PRO A 396 -1.57 11.27 -6.19
CA PRO A 396 -1.11 11.76 -4.88
C PRO A 396 -2.07 12.76 -4.18
N VAL A 397 -3.35 12.76 -4.52
CA VAL A 397 -4.29 13.84 -4.09
C VAL A 397 -4.40 13.94 -2.57
N GLY A 398 -4.32 15.18 -2.06
CA GLY A 398 -4.42 15.54 -0.65
C GLY A 398 -3.18 15.20 0.20
N ARG A 399 -2.08 14.78 -0.44
CA ARG A 399 -0.81 14.49 0.25
C ARG A 399 0.13 15.67 0.07
N GLY A 400 0.89 15.96 1.12
CA GLY A 400 1.88 17.02 1.06
C GLY A 400 2.88 16.94 2.20
N ILE A 401 3.91 17.77 2.06
CA ILE A 401 4.94 17.95 3.07
C ILE A 401 5.02 19.43 3.38
N PHE A 402 4.98 19.74 4.66
CA PHE A 402 5.40 21.04 5.15
C PHE A 402 6.73 20.91 5.86
N HIS A 403 7.61 21.89 5.70
CA HIS A 403 8.74 22.05 6.61
C HIS A 403 9.11 23.53 6.77
N ASN A 404 9.70 23.87 7.91
CA ASN A 404 10.33 25.17 8.12
C ASN A 404 11.62 25.30 7.28
N ASN A 405 12.14 26.52 7.16
CA ASN A 405 13.33 26.80 6.34
C ASN A 405 14.55 25.97 6.77
N SER A 406 14.71 25.75 8.07
CA SER A 406 15.82 24.99 8.65
C SER A 406 15.64 23.48 8.58
N LYS A 407 14.50 22.98 8.08
CA LYS A 407 14.17 21.55 8.03
C LYS A 407 14.22 20.86 9.40
N THR A 408 13.93 21.62 10.46
CA THR A 408 13.93 21.14 11.86
C THR A 408 12.52 20.89 12.41
N PHE A 409 11.49 21.33 11.69
CA PHE A 409 10.09 21.04 11.96
C PHE A 409 9.39 20.70 10.65
N LEU A 410 8.73 19.54 10.60
CA LEU A 410 8.09 19.01 9.40
C LEU A 410 6.70 18.47 9.73
N VAL A 411 5.80 18.49 8.75
CA VAL A 411 4.50 17.84 8.82
C VAL A 411 4.24 17.07 7.54
N TRP A 412 4.02 15.75 7.65
CA TRP A 412 3.45 14.97 6.56
C TRP A 412 1.92 15.02 6.65
N VAL A 413 1.29 15.34 5.53
CA VAL A 413 -0.16 15.44 5.40
C VAL A 413 -0.68 14.19 4.68
N CYS A 414 -1.60 13.48 5.33
CA CYS A 414 -2.38 12.36 4.77
C CYS A 414 -1.56 11.16 4.25
N GLU A 415 -0.54 10.73 5.00
CA GLU A 415 0.19 9.46 4.77
C GLU A 415 -0.61 8.29 5.39
N GLU A 416 -0.21 7.74 6.54
CA GLU A 416 -0.96 6.73 7.32
C GLU A 416 -1.98 7.39 8.26
N ASP A 417 -1.60 8.51 8.88
CA ASP A 417 -2.46 9.38 9.71
C ASP A 417 -2.76 10.68 8.96
N HIS A 418 -3.73 11.48 9.43
CA HIS A 418 -3.99 12.81 8.83
C HIS A 418 -2.77 13.71 8.91
N MET A 419 -2.07 13.70 10.04
CA MET A 419 -0.81 14.40 10.23
C MET A 419 0.21 13.54 10.94
N ARG A 420 1.45 13.60 10.46
CA ARG A 420 2.64 13.24 11.23
C ARG A 420 3.43 14.51 11.49
N ILE A 421 3.40 15.01 12.72
CA ILE A 421 4.09 16.25 13.13
C ILE A 421 5.44 15.84 13.70
N ILE A 422 6.51 16.43 13.16
CA ILE A 422 7.88 15.99 13.37
C ILE A 422 8.73 17.19 13.77
N SER A 423 9.56 17.02 14.79
CA SER A 423 10.66 17.90 15.09
C SER A 423 11.95 17.09 15.08
N MET A 424 13.02 17.64 14.50
CA MET A 424 14.33 17.00 14.46
C MET A 424 15.46 18.01 14.29
N GLN A 425 16.68 17.58 14.60
CA GLN A 425 17.92 18.28 14.27
C GLN A 425 19.12 17.34 14.43
N GLN A 426 20.28 17.75 13.92
CA GLN A 426 21.55 17.09 14.20
C GLN A 426 21.92 17.23 15.70
N GLY A 427 22.67 16.26 16.22
CA GLY A 427 23.10 16.20 17.62
C GLY A 427 22.06 15.66 18.59
N GLY A 428 22.40 15.70 19.89
CA GLY A 428 21.70 15.04 20.99
C GLY A 428 20.69 15.90 21.77
N ASN A 429 20.42 17.14 21.33
CA ASN A 429 19.60 18.09 22.09
C ASN A 429 18.09 17.78 22.03
N LEU A 430 17.66 16.81 22.82
CA LEU A 430 16.27 16.38 22.94
C LEU A 430 15.36 17.49 23.46
N ALA A 431 15.82 18.31 24.40
CA ALA A 431 15.03 19.40 24.97
C ALA A 431 14.59 20.42 23.90
N ALA A 432 15.50 20.85 23.04
CA ALA A 432 15.21 21.76 21.94
C ALA A 432 14.23 21.15 20.92
N VAL A 433 14.46 19.90 20.53
CA VAL A 433 13.59 19.17 19.61
C VAL A 433 12.18 19.02 20.17
N TYR A 434 12.07 18.62 21.44
CA TYR A 434 10.80 18.41 22.12
C TYR A 434 10.02 19.72 22.27
N LYS A 435 10.67 20.80 22.74
CA LYS A 435 10.05 22.13 22.87
C LYS A 435 9.46 22.61 21.54
N ARG A 436 10.26 22.56 20.47
CA ARG A 436 9.81 22.93 19.12
C ARG A 436 8.63 22.08 18.65
N LEU A 437 8.62 20.78 18.96
CA LEU A 437 7.49 19.90 18.62
C LEU A 437 6.21 20.36 19.32
N ILE A 438 6.24 20.57 20.65
CA ILE A 438 5.04 20.91 21.43
C ILE A 438 4.47 22.26 21.01
N GLU A 439 5.33 23.26 20.78
CA GLU A 439 4.91 24.57 20.27
C GLU A 439 4.21 24.46 18.91
N GLY A 440 4.76 23.64 18.01
CA GLY A 440 4.15 23.39 16.70
C GLY A 440 2.81 22.65 16.79
N ILE A 441 2.70 21.62 17.64
CA ILE A 441 1.44 20.90 17.88
C ILE A 441 0.37 21.88 18.39
N ASN A 442 0.69 22.70 19.39
CA ASN A 442 -0.23 23.66 19.97
C ASN A 442 -0.65 24.74 18.96
N ALA A 443 0.26 25.18 18.09
CA ALA A 443 -0.06 26.14 17.03
C ALA A 443 -1.04 25.56 16.01
N ILE A 444 -0.80 24.32 15.53
CA ILE A 444 -1.69 23.63 14.58
C ILE A 444 -3.06 23.36 15.22
N GLY A 445 -3.08 22.92 16.48
CA GLY A 445 -4.31 22.59 17.22
C GLY A 445 -5.25 23.78 17.46
N LYS A 446 -4.82 25.03 17.22
CA LYS A 446 -5.72 26.20 17.26
C LYS A 446 -6.72 26.23 16.12
N SER A 447 -6.40 25.61 14.99
CA SER A 447 -7.21 25.65 13.76
C SER A 447 -8.08 24.41 13.56
N MET A 448 -7.90 23.37 14.38
CA MET A 448 -8.64 22.10 14.24
C MET A 448 -8.66 21.32 15.55
N LYS A 449 -9.68 20.47 15.72
CA LYS A 449 -9.77 19.56 16.86
C LYS A 449 -9.14 18.21 16.53
N PHE A 450 -8.25 17.74 17.40
CA PHE A 450 -7.67 16.41 17.28
C PHE A 450 -8.58 15.36 17.90
N ALA A 451 -8.78 14.25 17.20
CA ALA A 451 -9.55 13.12 17.71
C ALA A 451 -8.87 12.53 18.97
N HIS A 452 -9.61 12.49 20.07
CA HIS A 452 -9.12 12.06 21.38
C HIS A 452 -10.19 11.28 22.13
N SER A 453 -9.79 10.32 22.98
CA SER A 453 -10.67 9.58 23.89
C SER A 453 -10.06 9.44 25.28
N ASP A 454 -10.89 9.37 26.31
CA ASP A 454 -10.45 9.11 27.70
C ASP A 454 -9.65 7.79 27.82
N LYS A 455 -10.04 6.76 27.08
CA LYS A 455 -9.44 5.43 27.18
C LYS A 455 -8.11 5.33 26.43
N TYR A 456 -8.07 5.86 25.21
CA TYR A 456 -6.95 5.65 24.29
C TYR A 456 -6.12 6.90 24.01
N GLY A 457 -6.40 8.06 24.62
CA GLY A 457 -5.71 9.30 24.31
C GLY A 457 -5.98 9.76 22.88
N TYR A 458 -4.97 10.31 22.21
CA TYR A 458 -5.07 10.69 20.80
C TYR A 458 -5.28 9.46 19.92
N ILE A 459 -6.24 9.57 19.00
CA ILE A 459 -6.68 8.47 18.14
C ILE A 459 -5.95 8.54 16.79
N THR A 460 -5.37 7.41 16.36
CA THR A 460 -4.61 7.26 15.11
C THR A 460 -5.14 6.10 14.28
N CYS A 461 -4.66 5.96 13.04
CA CYS A 461 -5.04 4.84 12.16
C CYS A 461 -4.59 3.48 12.73
N CYS A 462 -3.32 3.38 13.13
CA CYS A 462 -2.77 2.15 13.71
C CYS A 462 -2.92 2.14 15.24
N PRO A 463 -3.44 1.07 15.86
CA PRO A 463 -3.55 0.96 17.33
C PRO A 463 -2.20 1.10 18.07
N SER A 464 -1.08 0.84 17.39
CA SER A 464 0.26 1.01 17.95
C SER A 464 0.63 2.46 18.25
N ASN A 465 -0.06 3.44 17.63
CA ASN A 465 0.25 4.87 17.73
C ASN A 465 -0.79 5.64 18.59
N LEU A 466 -1.61 4.95 19.38
CA LEU A 466 -2.54 5.57 20.34
C LEU A 466 -1.82 6.25 21.52
N GLY A 467 -2.59 6.91 22.38
CA GLY A 467 -2.12 7.55 23.60
C GLY A 467 -1.49 8.90 23.31
N THR A 468 -0.22 9.04 23.66
CA THR A 468 0.60 10.20 23.29
C THR A 468 0.78 10.31 21.78
N SER A 469 0.73 9.16 21.08
CA SER A 469 1.23 8.96 19.72
C SER A 469 2.70 9.34 19.54
N MET A 470 3.43 9.53 20.64
CA MET A 470 4.76 10.14 20.63
C MET A 470 5.86 9.10 20.47
N ARG A 471 6.62 9.22 19.38
CA ARG A 471 7.88 8.52 19.21
C ARG A 471 9.03 9.51 19.32
N ALA A 472 9.74 9.46 20.44
CA ALA A 472 11.05 10.09 20.59
C ALA A 472 12.11 9.07 20.13
N SER A 473 13.08 9.53 19.35
CA SER A 473 14.09 8.68 18.75
C SER A 473 15.41 9.40 18.54
N VAL A 474 16.50 8.66 18.55
CA VAL A 474 17.83 9.11 18.15
C VAL A 474 18.40 8.13 17.14
N LEU A 475 19.21 8.65 16.22
CA LEU A 475 20.08 7.82 15.40
C LEU A 475 21.41 7.67 16.13
N LEU A 476 21.65 6.49 16.70
CA LEU A 476 22.69 6.23 17.69
C LEU A 476 23.76 5.29 17.15
N LYS A 477 25.02 5.73 17.22
CA LYS A 477 26.21 4.94 16.87
C LYS A 477 26.66 4.12 18.08
N ILE A 478 26.54 2.80 17.98
CA ILE A 478 26.92 1.84 19.02
C ILE A 478 27.69 0.64 18.44
N PRO A 479 28.81 0.88 17.73
CA PRO A 479 29.53 -0.16 16.99
C PRO A 479 30.01 -1.32 17.88
N LYS A 480 30.29 -1.08 19.16
CA LYS A 480 30.73 -2.13 20.09
C LYS A 480 29.53 -2.94 20.59
N LEU A 481 28.49 -2.31 21.10
CA LEU A 481 27.30 -3.01 21.61
C LEU A 481 26.53 -3.74 20.50
N SER A 482 26.55 -3.23 19.26
CA SER A 482 25.92 -3.91 18.12
C SER A 482 26.54 -5.28 17.82
N SER A 483 27.80 -5.52 18.20
CA SER A 483 28.42 -6.85 18.09
C SER A 483 27.81 -7.88 19.07
N GLN A 484 27.00 -7.42 20.04
CA GLN A 484 26.31 -8.24 21.04
C GLN A 484 24.78 -8.00 20.95
N PRO A 485 24.12 -8.42 19.85
CA PRO A 485 22.73 -8.05 19.57
C PRO A 485 21.74 -8.48 20.66
N LYS A 486 21.95 -9.64 21.30
CA LYS A 486 21.12 -10.09 22.43
C LYS A 486 21.19 -9.14 23.63
N LYS A 487 22.36 -8.57 23.90
CA LYS A 487 22.56 -7.60 24.99
C LYS A 487 21.86 -6.28 24.68
N LEU A 488 21.91 -5.84 23.42
CA LEU A 488 21.13 -4.68 22.96
C LEU A 488 19.63 -4.93 23.12
N ASP A 489 19.13 -6.10 22.73
CA ASP A 489 17.73 -6.49 22.87
C ASP A 489 17.28 -6.52 24.34
N GLU A 490 18.12 -7.05 25.24
CA GLU A 490 17.87 -7.06 26.68
C GLU A 490 17.76 -5.64 27.27
N ILE A 491 18.66 -4.73 26.87
CA ILE A 491 18.62 -3.33 27.30
C ILE A 491 17.35 -2.64 26.75
N CYS A 492 17.04 -2.85 25.47
CA CYS A 492 15.82 -2.30 24.87
C CYS A 492 14.56 -2.81 25.57
N ALA A 493 14.48 -4.10 25.87
CA ALA A 493 13.36 -4.68 26.60
C ALA A 493 13.24 -4.08 28.01
N LYS A 494 14.35 -3.93 28.74
CA LYS A 494 14.38 -3.37 30.10
C LYS A 494 13.88 -1.92 30.15
N TYR A 495 14.26 -1.09 29.19
CA TYR A 495 13.89 0.32 29.13
C TYR A 495 12.66 0.59 28.25
N MET A 496 11.95 -0.47 27.83
CA MET A 496 10.79 -0.34 26.94
C MET A 496 11.10 0.47 25.68
N LEU A 497 12.26 0.22 25.07
CA LEU A 497 12.69 0.80 23.80
C LEU A 497 12.50 -0.19 22.65
N GLN A 498 12.61 0.33 21.43
CA GLN A 498 12.70 -0.43 20.20
C GLN A 498 13.92 0.07 19.41
N ALA A 499 14.77 -0.86 19.00
CA ALA A 499 15.85 -0.64 18.04
C ALA A 499 15.37 -0.98 16.61
N ARG A 500 15.71 -0.13 15.63
CA ARG A 500 15.42 -0.32 14.20
C ARG A 500 16.65 0.01 13.36
N GLY A 501 16.62 -0.42 12.10
CA GLY A 501 17.63 -0.09 11.10
C GLY A 501 17.79 1.39 10.82
N LEU A 502 18.83 1.75 10.06
CA LEU A 502 19.18 3.13 9.72
C LEU A 502 18.01 3.93 9.10
N TYR A 503 17.21 3.29 8.26
CA TYR A 503 16.11 3.91 7.50
C TYR A 503 14.72 3.58 8.07
N GLY A 504 14.65 3.16 9.34
CA GLY A 504 13.40 2.90 10.05
C GLY A 504 12.99 1.43 10.04
N GLU A 505 11.68 1.18 10.06
CA GLU A 505 11.15 -0.18 10.21
C GLU A 505 11.55 -1.08 9.04
N HIS A 506 11.98 -2.31 9.33
CA HIS A 506 12.37 -3.31 8.34
C HIS A 506 13.65 -3.00 7.53
N THR A 507 14.55 -2.14 8.04
CA THR A 507 15.83 -1.82 7.40
C THR A 507 17.02 -2.36 8.20
N GLU A 508 18.17 -2.54 7.56
CA GLU A 508 19.41 -3.04 8.21
C GLU A 508 20.23 -1.89 8.82
N SER A 509 21.20 -2.24 9.68
CA SER A 509 22.12 -1.31 10.36
C SER A 509 23.57 -1.72 10.08
N PRO A 510 24.12 -1.42 8.89
CA PRO A 510 25.43 -1.93 8.46
C PRO A 510 26.60 -1.44 9.33
N ASP A 511 26.52 -0.21 9.86
CA ASP A 511 27.65 0.46 10.53
C ASP A 511 27.51 0.50 12.06
N GLY A 512 26.71 -0.39 12.65
CA GLY A 512 26.41 -0.35 14.09
C GLY A 512 25.61 0.89 14.52
N THR A 513 24.90 1.50 13.57
CA THR A 513 24.05 2.67 13.81
C THR A 513 22.58 2.25 13.84
N TYR A 514 21.88 2.57 14.93
CA TYR A 514 20.49 2.16 15.17
C TYR A 514 19.58 3.35 15.41
N ASP A 515 18.35 3.28 14.90
CA ASP A 515 17.26 4.14 15.39
C ASP A 515 16.75 3.54 16.69
N ILE A 516 17.06 4.20 17.80
CA ILE A 516 16.60 3.84 19.15
C ILE A 516 15.44 4.75 19.53
N SER A 517 14.32 4.17 19.92
CA SER A 517 13.10 4.91 20.26
C SER A 517 12.37 4.30 21.45
N ASN A 518 11.57 5.09 22.18
CA ASN A 518 10.63 4.51 23.13
C ASN A 518 9.66 3.55 22.40
N LYS A 519 9.20 2.48 23.04
CA LYS A 519 8.22 1.52 22.50
C LYS A 519 6.79 1.88 22.92
N ARG A 520 6.59 2.25 24.19
CA ARG A 520 5.27 2.58 24.77
C ARG A 520 4.77 3.94 24.26
N ARG A 521 3.46 4.04 24.06
CA ARG A 521 2.76 5.28 23.63
C ARG A 521 1.51 5.56 24.47
N LEU A 522 0.82 4.49 24.85
CA LEU A 522 -0.33 4.48 25.74
C LEU A 522 0.11 4.09 27.15
N GLY A 523 -0.57 4.61 28.18
CA GLY A 523 -0.22 4.30 29.57
C GLY A 523 0.64 5.34 30.29
N LEU A 524 1.05 6.41 29.62
CA LEU A 524 2.05 7.38 30.07
C LEU A 524 1.83 8.74 29.40
N THR A 525 2.39 9.81 29.98
CA THR A 525 2.35 11.16 29.40
C THR A 525 3.40 11.36 28.32
N GLU A 526 3.30 12.43 27.53
CA GLU A 526 4.32 12.82 26.55
C GLU A 526 5.69 13.07 27.19
N LEU A 527 5.70 13.73 28.36
CA LEU A 527 6.92 13.98 29.11
C LEU A 527 7.59 12.67 29.57
N GLN A 528 6.79 11.72 30.07
CA GLN A 528 7.27 10.39 30.47
C GLN A 528 7.77 9.59 29.26
N ALA A 529 7.06 9.62 28.12
CA ALA A 529 7.46 8.93 26.91
C ALA A 529 8.82 9.41 26.37
N ALA A 530 9.06 10.73 26.39
CA ALA A 530 10.35 11.30 26.01
C ALA A 530 11.45 10.99 27.05
N HIS A 531 11.10 11.02 28.35
CA HIS A 531 12.04 10.72 29.43
C HIS A 531 12.47 9.24 29.45
N GLU A 532 11.56 8.29 29.23
CA GLU A 532 11.90 6.86 29.08
C GLU A 532 12.93 6.64 27.97
N MET A 533 12.78 7.33 26.83
CA MET A 533 13.76 7.31 25.75
C MET A 533 15.11 7.90 26.19
N ALA A 534 15.08 9.07 26.84
CA ALA A 534 16.28 9.76 27.30
C ALA A 534 17.11 8.91 28.27
N GLU A 535 16.49 8.34 29.30
CA GLU A 535 17.17 7.47 30.27
C GLU A 535 17.74 6.21 29.62
N GLY A 536 16.98 5.59 28.73
CA GLY A 536 17.39 4.38 28.03
C GLY A 536 18.58 4.62 27.09
N VAL A 537 18.56 5.71 26.32
CA VAL A 537 19.66 6.10 25.44
C VAL A 537 20.90 6.50 26.24
N ALA A 538 20.75 7.27 27.32
CA ALA A 538 21.86 7.63 28.20
C ALA A 538 22.54 6.36 28.76
N LYS A 539 21.76 5.34 29.14
CA LYS A 539 22.31 4.06 29.61
C LYS A 539 23.01 3.27 28.51
N ILE A 540 22.48 3.26 27.29
CA ILE A 540 23.15 2.62 26.15
C ILE A 540 24.50 3.28 25.87
N ILE A 541 24.57 4.62 25.89
CA ILE A 541 25.82 5.37 25.69
C ILE A 541 26.83 5.05 26.80
N GLU A 542 26.39 4.99 28.07
CA GLU A 542 27.25 4.60 29.20
C GLU A 542 27.86 3.20 28.99
N ILE A 543 27.05 2.24 28.53
CA ILE A 543 27.51 0.86 28.25
C ILE A 543 28.48 0.84 27.07
N GLU A 544 28.19 1.57 26.00
CA GLU A 544 29.06 1.66 24.81
C GLU A 544 30.45 2.23 25.16
N LYS A 545 30.52 3.21 26.06
CA LYS A 545 31.78 3.78 26.57
C LYS A 545 32.59 2.80 27.43
N GLY A 546 31.91 1.87 28.09
CA GLY A 546 32.55 0.87 28.95
C GLY A 546 33.00 -0.41 28.24
N LEU A 547 32.52 -0.64 27.01
CA LEU A 547 33.03 -1.66 26.08
C LEU A 547 34.24 -1.10 25.32
#